data_AF-K3W9F9-F1
#
_entry.id   AF-K3W9F9-F1
#
_cell.length_a   1.000
_cell.length_b   1.000
_cell.length_c   1.000
_cell.angle_alpha   90.00
_cell.angle_beta   90.00
_cell.angle_gamma   90.00
#
_symmetry.space_group_name_H-M   'P 1'
#
loop_
_entity.id
_entity.type
_entity.pdbx_description
1 polymer ?
#
loop_
_entity_poly.entity_id
_entity_poly.type
_entity_poly.pdbx_seq_one_letter_code
_entity_poly.pdbx_strand_id
1 'polypeptide(L)'
;MNELFCSDDNVVLMKRPLAISLGGGADGAEGCRLQVAVRSVGKRFFASKERIVVCWEGLAEWPRELVEPNGIQSMPMREQGWVMIRRVPGNPGMSILQVCMLAKPGISIESMLKRDHPGQLKSIQDLVIPSYQQLFNSRYQVVENMLFDSKTEPK
;
A
#
# COMPACT_ATOMS: atom_id res chain seq x y z
N MET A 1 9.59 3.03 -29.49
CA MET A 1 8.53 3.76 -28.76
C MET A 1 7.48 2.71 -28.45
N ASN A 2 7.34 2.28 -27.18
CA ASN A 2 6.42 1.19 -26.82
C ASN A 2 5.11 1.82 -26.33
N GLU A 3 4.06 1.74 -27.14
CA GLU A 3 2.73 2.20 -26.74
C GLU A 3 2.15 1.26 -25.67
N LEU A 4 1.67 1.84 -24.57
CA LEU A 4 0.96 1.12 -23.52
C LEU A 4 -0.49 0.96 -23.97
N PHE A 5 -0.90 -0.25 -24.34
CA PHE A 5 -2.30 -0.52 -24.66
C PHE A 5 -3.14 -0.47 -23.38
N CYS A 6 -4.20 0.33 -23.41
CA CYS A 6 -5.08 0.61 -22.28
C CYS A 6 -6.53 0.31 -22.67
N SER A 7 -7.11 -0.80 -22.19
CA SER A 7 -8.56 -1.06 -22.25
C SER A 7 -9.17 -0.77 -20.87
N ASP A 8 -10.41 -0.26 -20.85
CA ASP A 8 -11.15 0.04 -19.62
C ASP A 8 -11.49 -1.22 -18.80
N ASP A 9 -11.48 -2.40 -19.42
CA ASP A 9 -11.62 -3.69 -18.74
C ASP A 9 -10.47 -4.03 -17.77
N ASN A 10 -9.43 -3.19 -17.72
CA ASN A 10 -8.25 -3.38 -16.89
C ASN A 10 -8.25 -2.57 -15.59
N VAL A 11 -9.39 -2.00 -15.22
CA VAL A 11 -9.57 -1.30 -13.95
C VAL A 11 -10.08 -2.27 -12.88
N VAL A 12 -9.40 -2.31 -11.73
CA VAL A 12 -9.76 -3.15 -10.59
C VAL A 12 -10.01 -2.27 -9.38
N LEU A 13 -11.20 -2.41 -8.80
CA LEU A 13 -11.55 -1.80 -7.51
C LEU A 13 -11.23 -2.80 -6.39
N MET A 14 -10.50 -2.35 -5.38
CA MET A 14 -10.11 -3.17 -4.26
C MET A 14 -10.47 -2.46 -2.96
N LYS A 15 -11.20 -3.16 -2.09
CA LYS A 15 -11.43 -2.76 -0.69
C LYS A 15 -10.87 -3.86 0.19
N ARG A 16 -9.88 -3.55 1.01
CA ARG A 16 -9.20 -4.54 1.85
C ARG A 16 -8.99 -4.01 3.27
N PRO A 17 -9.28 -4.81 4.31
CA PRO A 17 -8.80 -4.51 5.65
C PRO A 17 -7.30 -4.80 5.73
N LEU A 18 -6.50 -3.78 6.04
CA LEU A 18 -5.12 -3.88 6.47
C LEU A 18 -5.12 -3.99 7.99
N ALA A 19 -4.60 -5.08 8.54
CA ALA A 19 -4.39 -5.15 9.98
C ALA A 19 -3.10 -4.40 10.32
N ILE A 20 -3.18 -3.43 11.21
CA ILE A 20 -2.05 -2.74 11.82
C ILE A 20 -1.81 -3.35 13.20
N SER A 21 -0.68 -4.01 13.38
CA SER A 21 -0.21 -4.44 14.70
C SER A 21 0.68 -3.36 15.32
N LEU A 22 0.29 -2.85 16.48
CA LEU A 22 1.16 -2.01 17.31
C LEU A 22 2.09 -2.90 18.14
N GLY A 23 3.39 -2.58 18.12
CA GLY A 23 4.35 -3.19 19.03
C GLY A 23 4.09 -2.73 20.46
N GLY A 24 3.82 -3.68 21.37
CA GLY A 24 3.83 -3.42 22.81
C GLY A 24 5.23 -2.97 23.22
N GLY A 25 5.37 -1.75 23.71
CA GLY A 25 6.63 -1.29 24.28
C GLY A 25 6.98 -2.16 25.48
N ALA A 26 8.08 -2.90 25.39
CA ALA A 26 8.90 -3.56 26.43
C ALA A 26 8.24 -4.26 27.65
N ASP A 27 6.93 -4.27 27.82
CA ASP A 27 6.28 -4.63 29.07
C ASP A 27 4.92 -5.28 28.78
N GLY A 28 4.96 -6.53 28.30
CA GLY A 28 3.86 -7.51 28.35
C GLY A 28 2.48 -7.15 27.76
N ALA A 29 2.28 -5.95 27.20
CA ALA A 29 0.99 -5.50 26.70
C ALA A 29 0.67 -6.22 25.38
N GLU A 30 -0.45 -6.96 25.37
CA GLU A 30 -0.99 -7.57 24.15
C GLU A 30 -1.06 -6.53 23.04
N GLY A 31 -0.36 -6.80 21.93
CA GLY A 31 -0.29 -5.88 20.80
C GLY A 31 -1.70 -5.58 20.28
N CYS A 32 -2.09 -4.30 20.32
CA CYS A 32 -3.37 -3.88 19.78
C CYS A 32 -3.34 -4.07 18.25
N ARG A 33 -4.25 -4.92 17.73
CA ARG A 33 -4.41 -5.17 16.30
C ARG A 33 -5.62 -4.41 15.80
N LEU A 34 -5.38 -3.31 15.09
CA LEU A 34 -6.44 -2.47 14.53
C LEU A 34 -6.62 -2.77 13.05
N GLN A 35 -7.83 -2.61 12.54
CA GLN A 35 -8.10 -2.78 11.11
C GLN A 35 -8.28 -1.44 10.42
N VAL A 36 -7.56 -1.25 9.33
CA VAL A 36 -7.65 -0.08 8.45
C VAL A 36 -8.26 -0.50 7.14
N ALA A 37 -9.42 0.05 6.80
CA ALA A 37 -10.04 -0.19 5.52
C ALA A 37 -9.31 0.64 4.43
N VAL A 38 -8.55 -0.04 3.59
CA VAL A 38 -7.91 0.55 2.41
C VAL A 38 -8.83 0.36 1.22
N ARG A 39 -9.13 1.45 0.51
CA ARG A 39 -9.87 1.46 -0.75
C ARG A 39 -8.91 1.91 -1.83
N SER A 40 -8.75 1.12 -2.88
CA SER A 40 -7.85 1.46 -3.98
C SER A 40 -8.43 1.12 -5.33
N VAL A 41 -8.06 1.93 -6.32
CA VAL A 41 -8.30 1.68 -7.73
C VAL A 41 -6.96 1.34 -8.36
N GLY A 42 -6.90 0.20 -9.03
CA GLY A 42 -5.74 -0.21 -9.83
C GLY A 42 -6.08 -0.19 -11.31
N LYS A 43 -5.11 0.13 -12.15
CA LYS A 43 -5.20 -0.02 -13.61
C LYS A 43 -4.01 -0.81 -14.12
N ARG A 44 -4.28 -1.82 -14.95
CA ARG A 44 -3.27 -2.65 -15.61
C ARG A 44 -3.01 -2.18 -17.03
N PHE A 45 -1.74 -2.16 -17.41
CA PHE A 45 -1.22 -1.77 -18.71
C PHE A 45 -0.32 -2.86 -19.27
N PHE A 46 -0.51 -3.22 -20.53
CA PHE A 46 0.32 -4.20 -21.23
C PHE A 46 1.32 -3.46 -22.12
N ALA A 47 2.58 -3.40 -21.67
CA ALA A 47 3.65 -2.76 -22.43
C ALA A 47 4.22 -3.69 -23.51
N SER A 48 4.12 -5.01 -23.29
CA SER A 48 4.41 -6.06 -24.27
C SER A 48 3.80 -7.38 -23.80
N LYS A 49 3.92 -8.46 -24.60
CA LYS A 49 3.48 -9.82 -24.22
C LYS A 49 4.14 -10.35 -22.93
N GLU A 50 5.29 -9.80 -22.56
CA GLU A 50 6.10 -10.27 -21.43
C GLU A 50 6.21 -9.24 -20.30
N ARG A 51 5.61 -8.06 -20.48
CA ARG A 51 5.72 -6.94 -19.55
C ARG A 51 4.35 -6.31 -19.26
N ILE A 52 3.98 -6.39 -17.98
CA ILE A 52 2.76 -5.80 -17.44
C ILE A 52 3.17 -4.71 -16.45
N VAL A 53 2.46 -3.59 -16.46
CA VAL A 53 2.58 -2.53 -15.45
C VAL A 53 1.21 -2.37 -14.80
N VAL A 54 1.15 -2.39 -13.47
CA VAL A 54 -0.06 -2.08 -12.72
C VAL A 54 0.20 -0.83 -11.91
N CYS A 55 -0.61 0.21 -12.10
CA CYS A 55 -0.59 1.41 -11.28
C CYS A 55 -1.79 1.38 -10.34
N TRP A 56 -1.66 1.96 -9.15
CA TRP A 56 -2.79 2.11 -8.25
C TRP A 56 -2.75 3.43 -7.50
N GLU A 57 -3.93 3.87 -7.09
CA GLU A 57 -4.16 4.90 -6.10
C GLU A 57 -5.07 4.35 -5.02
N GLY A 58 -4.77 4.66 -3.76
CA GLY A 58 -5.51 4.19 -2.61
C GLY A 58 -5.73 5.29 -1.57
N LEU A 59 -6.86 5.17 -0.89
CA LEU A 59 -7.23 5.99 0.25
C LEU A 59 -7.59 5.06 1.41
N ALA A 60 -7.13 5.41 2.59
CA ALA A 60 -7.51 4.78 3.84
C ALA A 60 -7.71 5.87 4.91
N GLU A 61 -8.40 5.51 5.98
CA GLU A 61 -8.54 6.35 7.15
C GLU A 61 -7.86 5.62 8.31
N TRP A 62 -7.01 6.33 9.05
CA TRP A 62 -6.37 5.75 10.22
C TRP A 62 -7.40 5.49 11.33
N PRO A 63 -7.25 4.41 12.12
CA PRO A 63 -8.11 4.15 13.26
C PRO A 63 -8.03 5.29 14.25
N ARG A 64 -9.18 5.70 14.79
CA ARG A 64 -9.31 6.82 15.71
C ARG A 64 -8.44 6.62 16.96
N GLU A 65 -8.36 5.38 17.42
CA GLU A 65 -7.57 4.90 18.56
C GLU A 65 -6.07 5.21 18.40
N LEU A 66 -5.58 5.31 17.17
CA LEU A 66 -4.18 5.59 16.87
C LEU A 66 -3.85 7.08 16.86
N VAL A 67 -4.84 7.92 16.58
CA VAL A 67 -4.62 9.33 16.27
C VAL A 67 -5.13 10.26 17.39
N GLU A 68 -6.15 9.82 18.15
CA GLU A 68 -6.68 10.56 19.29
C GLU A 68 -5.68 10.86 20.41
N PRO A 69 -4.77 9.95 20.81
CA PRO A 69 -3.75 10.26 21.82
C PRO A 69 -2.85 11.43 21.40
N ASN A 70 -2.79 11.72 20.11
CA ASN A 70 -2.04 12.83 19.52
C ASN A 70 -2.92 14.06 19.23
N GLY A 71 -4.15 14.13 19.75
CA GLY A 71 -5.09 15.23 19.49
C GLY A 71 -5.46 15.36 18.00
N ILE A 72 -5.49 14.24 17.27
CA ILE A 72 -5.88 14.19 15.86
C ILE A 72 -7.23 13.45 15.80
N GLN A 73 -8.25 14.11 15.23
CA GLN A 73 -9.60 13.54 15.13
C GLN A 73 -9.73 12.53 13.99
N SER A 74 -8.99 12.74 12.91
CA SER A 74 -8.99 11.94 11.68
C SER A 74 -7.66 12.16 10.97
N MET A 75 -7.09 11.09 10.44
CA MET A 75 -5.89 11.14 9.63
C MET A 75 -6.14 10.26 8.40
N PRO A 76 -6.40 10.86 7.23
CA PRO A 76 -6.43 10.08 6.00
C PRO A 76 -5.03 9.57 5.68
N MET A 77 -4.95 8.51 4.90
CA MET A 77 -3.73 8.00 4.29
C MET A 77 -3.98 7.87 2.80
N ARG A 78 -3.11 8.48 1.99
CA ARG A 78 -3.10 8.30 0.54
C ARG A 78 -1.92 7.42 0.18
N GLU A 79 -2.16 6.38 -0.58
CA GLU A 79 -1.11 5.62 -1.22
C GLU A 79 -1.23 5.73 -2.74
N GLN A 80 -0.10 5.69 -3.41
CA GLN A 80 -0.06 5.51 -4.85
C GLN A 80 1.20 4.73 -5.20
N GLY A 81 1.17 4.01 -6.30
CA GLY A 81 2.33 3.26 -6.71
C GLY A 81 2.14 2.55 -8.02
N TRP A 82 3.20 1.88 -8.42
CA TRP A 82 3.19 1.00 -9.56
C TRP A 82 4.03 -0.24 -9.30
N VAL A 83 3.68 -1.30 -10.02
CA VAL A 83 4.49 -2.50 -10.11
C VAL A 83 4.68 -2.84 -11.58
N MET A 84 5.91 -3.13 -11.94
CA MET A 84 6.25 -3.76 -13.20
C MET A 84 6.49 -5.23 -12.96
N ILE A 85 5.86 -6.05 -13.80
CA ILE A 85 6.07 -7.49 -13.86
C ILE A 85 6.68 -7.77 -15.22
N ARG A 86 7.85 -8.41 -15.25
CA ARG A 86 8.50 -8.84 -16.48
C ARG A 86 8.92 -10.30 -16.39
N ARG A 87 8.53 -11.13 -17.37
CA ARG A 87 9.06 -12.50 -17.45
C ARG A 87 10.56 -12.47 -17.71
N VAL A 88 11.29 -13.44 -17.15
CA VAL A 88 12.73 -13.60 -17.42
C VAL A 88 12.90 -14.35 -18.73
N PRO A 89 13.57 -13.77 -19.75
CA PRO A 89 13.80 -14.46 -21.02
C PRO A 89 14.50 -15.80 -20.82
N GLY A 90 14.07 -16.83 -21.55
CA GLY A 90 14.63 -18.18 -21.48
C GLY A 90 14.31 -18.97 -20.20
N ASN A 91 13.53 -18.41 -19.27
CA ASN A 91 13.23 -19.03 -17.99
C ASN A 91 11.72 -19.09 -17.72
N PRO A 92 11.00 -20.06 -18.33
CA PRO A 92 9.57 -20.21 -18.15
C PRO A 92 9.26 -20.48 -16.66
N GLY A 93 8.52 -19.56 -16.05
CA GLY A 93 8.13 -19.65 -14.63
C GLY A 93 8.78 -18.59 -13.73
N MET A 94 9.79 -17.86 -14.21
CA MET A 94 10.42 -16.76 -13.47
C MET A 94 9.94 -15.38 -13.97
N SER A 95 9.67 -14.50 -13.02
CA SER A 95 9.31 -13.11 -13.27
C SER A 95 10.10 -12.17 -12.35
N ILE A 96 10.49 -11.02 -12.88
CA ILE A 96 11.05 -9.91 -12.12
C ILE A 96 9.91 -8.98 -11.74
N LEU A 97 9.83 -8.64 -10.46
CA LEU A 97 8.93 -7.63 -9.93
C LEU A 97 9.74 -6.38 -9.56
N GLN A 98 9.31 -5.22 -10.03
CA GLN A 98 9.83 -3.93 -9.58
C GLN A 98 8.67 -3.10 -9.07
N VAL A 99 8.68 -2.79 -7.78
CA VAL A 99 7.60 -2.07 -7.10
C VAL A 99 8.12 -0.71 -6.65
N CYS A 100 7.31 0.32 -6.89
CA CYS A 100 7.51 1.65 -6.32
C CYS A 100 6.20 2.10 -5.69
N MET A 101 6.27 2.54 -4.44
CA MET A 101 5.09 3.02 -3.71
C MET A 101 5.42 4.27 -2.91
N LEU A 102 4.43 5.15 -2.84
CA LEU A 102 4.46 6.36 -2.03
C LEU A 102 3.22 6.37 -1.16
N ALA A 103 3.41 6.41 0.16
CA ALA A 103 2.34 6.61 1.13
C ALA A 103 2.52 7.97 1.81
N LYS A 104 1.43 8.73 1.93
CA LYS A 104 1.40 10.06 2.55
C LYS A 104 0.29 10.12 3.59
N PRO A 105 0.57 10.65 4.80
CA PRO A 105 -0.49 11.00 5.72
C PRO A 105 -1.22 12.22 5.14
N GLY A 106 -2.53 12.28 5.31
CA GLY A 106 -3.39 13.36 4.86
C GLY A 106 -3.41 14.57 5.79
N ILE A 107 -2.49 14.63 6.76
CA ILE A 107 -2.29 15.81 7.61
C ILE A 107 -1.49 16.83 6.79
N SER A 108 -1.95 18.08 6.74
CA SER A 108 -1.18 19.12 6.06
C SER A 108 0.14 19.36 6.81
N ILE A 109 1.23 19.54 6.06
CA ILE A 109 2.55 19.82 6.65
C ILE A 109 2.46 21.02 7.60
N GLU A 110 1.66 22.04 7.27
CA GLU A 110 1.39 23.19 8.14
C GLU A 110 0.72 22.82 9.48
N SER A 111 -0.20 21.84 9.49
CA SER A 111 -0.84 21.39 10.73
C SER A 111 0.02 20.41 11.53
N MET A 112 1.07 19.84 10.94
CA MET A 112 2.15 19.17 11.68
C MET A 112 3.18 20.17 12.23
N LEU A 113 3.56 21.18 11.43
CA LEU A 113 4.53 22.22 11.83
C LEU A 113 3.99 23.18 12.89
N LYS A 114 2.68 23.49 12.88
CA LYS A 114 2.05 24.28 13.96
C LYS A 114 2.00 23.53 15.30
N ARG A 115 2.21 22.21 15.29
CA ARG A 115 2.26 21.34 16.47
C ARG A 115 3.71 21.02 16.84
N ASP A 116 4.51 22.07 17.02
CA ASP A 116 5.96 22.04 17.23
C ASP A 116 6.36 21.49 18.63
N HIS A 117 5.71 20.40 19.07
CA HIS A 117 6.12 19.61 20.22
C HIS A 117 6.92 18.40 19.71
N PRO A 118 8.24 18.33 19.95
CA PRO A 118 9.10 17.27 19.43
C PRO A 118 8.68 15.85 19.84
N GLY A 119 7.93 15.70 20.94
CA GLY A 119 7.33 14.41 21.34
C GLY A 119 6.23 13.91 20.42
N GLN A 120 5.42 14.80 19.83
CA GLN A 120 4.26 14.44 19.01
C GLN A 120 4.67 13.96 17.62
N LEU A 121 5.72 14.56 17.03
CA LEU A 121 6.26 14.11 15.75
C LEU A 121 6.81 12.69 15.85
N LYS A 122 7.52 12.37 16.95
CA LYS A 122 8.05 11.03 17.20
C LYS A 122 6.90 10.01 17.33
N SER A 123 5.86 10.33 18.10
CA SER A 123 4.68 9.46 18.22
C SER A 123 3.97 9.22 16.89
N ILE A 124 3.89 10.23 16.01
CA ILE A 124 3.34 10.07 14.66
C ILE A 124 4.26 9.20 13.80
N GLN A 125 5.58 9.36 13.88
CA GLN A 125 6.53 8.52 13.13
C GLN A 125 6.47 7.06 13.56
N ASP A 126 6.49 6.81 14.87
CA ASP A 126 6.41 5.48 15.48
C ASP A 126 5.10 4.77 15.08
N LEU A 127 4.04 5.53 14.82
CA LEU A 127 2.78 5.03 14.32
C LEU A 127 2.80 4.77 12.79
N VAL A 128 3.24 5.76 12.02
CA VAL A 128 3.13 5.80 10.56
C VAL A 128 4.07 4.81 9.88
N ILE A 129 5.32 4.73 10.33
CA ILE A 129 6.36 3.93 9.67
C ILE A 129 6.01 2.43 9.66
N PRO A 130 5.68 1.79 10.81
CA PRO A 130 5.36 0.36 10.81
C PRO A 130 4.12 0.03 9.98
N SER A 131 3.15 0.93 9.97
CA SER A 131 1.90 0.74 9.23
C SER A 131 2.13 0.81 7.72
N TYR A 132 3.02 1.69 7.25
CA TYR A 132 3.42 1.73 5.85
C TYR A 132 4.18 0.47 5.45
N GLN A 133 5.04 -0.06 6.32
CA GLN A 133 5.71 -1.34 6.05
C GLN A 133 4.69 -2.49 5.88
N GLN A 134 3.66 -2.54 6.72
CA GLN A 134 2.60 -3.54 6.61
C GLN A 134 1.75 -3.34 5.34
N LEU A 135 1.46 -2.10 4.97
CA LEU A 135 0.81 -1.76 3.70
C LEU A 135 1.63 -2.26 2.50
N PHE A 136 2.96 -2.03 2.53
CA PHE A 136 3.86 -2.46 1.47
C PHE A 136 3.86 -3.98 1.33
N ASN A 137 3.99 -4.72 2.42
CA ASN A 137 3.93 -6.19 2.42
C ASN A 137 2.59 -6.71 1.89
N SER A 138 1.47 -6.08 2.29
CA SER A 138 0.15 -6.43 1.78
C SER A 138 0.05 -6.25 0.27
N ARG A 139 0.69 -5.22 -0.29
CA ARG A 139 0.69 -4.96 -1.73
C ARG A 139 1.56 -5.97 -2.49
N TYR A 140 2.71 -6.37 -1.96
CA TYR A 140 3.50 -7.47 -2.53
C TYR A 140 2.67 -8.75 -2.60
N GLN A 141 1.96 -9.11 -1.54
CA GLN A 141 1.10 -10.30 -1.51
C GLN A 141 -0.01 -10.24 -2.57
N VAL A 142 -0.61 -9.08 -2.81
CA VAL A 142 -1.61 -8.91 -3.88
C VAL A 142 -0.99 -9.19 -5.25
N VAL A 143 0.20 -8.65 -5.51
CA VAL A 143 0.88 -8.84 -6.79
C VAL A 143 1.26 -10.31 -6.97
N GLU A 144 1.77 -10.96 -5.92
CA GLU A 144 2.08 -12.39 -5.95
C GLU A 144 0.83 -13.23 -6.27
N ASN A 145 -0.29 -12.97 -5.60
CA ASN A 145 -1.55 -13.66 -5.87
C ASN A 145 -2.00 -13.48 -7.32
N MET A 146 -1.94 -12.25 -7.85
CA MET A 146 -2.25 -11.98 -9.27
C MET A 146 -1.36 -12.79 -10.22
N LEU A 147 -0.09 -13.00 -9.88
CA LEU A 147 0.83 -13.83 -10.66
C LEU A 147 0.45 -15.31 -10.62
N PHE A 148 -0.01 -15.81 -9.48
CA PHE A 148 -0.49 -17.19 -9.35
C PHE A 148 -1.82 -17.41 -10.08
N ASP A 149 -2.77 -16.48 -9.98
CA ASP A 149 -4.06 -16.57 -10.68
C ASP A 149 -3.90 -16.52 -12.21
N SER A 150 -2.89 -15.80 -12.72
CA SER A 150 -2.59 -15.80 -14.16
C SER A 150 -2.15 -17.16 -14.72
N LYS A 151 -1.86 -18.14 -13.85
CA LYS A 151 -1.51 -19.52 -14.23
C LYS A 151 -2.71 -20.46 -14.21
N THR A 152 -3.88 -20.04 -13.74
CA THR A 152 -5.05 -20.90 -13.56
C THR A 152 -6.12 -20.77 -14.67
N GLU A 153 -5.92 -19.91 -15.67
CA GLU A 153 -6.76 -19.96 -16.88
C GLU A 153 -6.40 -21.23 -17.69
N PRO A 154 -7.37 -22.14 -17.94
CA PRO A 154 -7.15 -23.26 -18.85
C PRO A 154 -6.95 -22.72 -20.27
N LYS A 155 -5.97 -23.29 -20.97
CA LYS A 155 -5.69 -23.02 -22.40
C LYS A 155 -6.89 -23.29 -23.28
#